data_AF-A0A014P8D0-F1
#
_entry.id   AF-A0A014P8D0-F1
#
_cell.length_a   1.000
_cell.length_b   1.000
_cell.length_c   1.000
_cell.angle_alpha   90.00
_cell.angle_beta   90.00
_cell.angle_gamma   90.00
#
_symmetry.space_group_name_H-M   'P 1'
#
loop_
_entity.id
_entity.type
_entity.pdbx_description
1 polymer ?
#
loop_
_entity_poly.entity_id
_entity_poly.type
_entity_poly.pdbx_seq_one_letter_code
_entity_poly.pdbx_strand_id
1 'polypeptide(L)'
;MQRQFWRLIATGVTTAEASLAVGVSWPVGARWFRHAGGMPPISLAEPSGRYLTFEEREEIAILRAMSKGVREIARALGRDPGTISRELRRNAATRSGKQEYRATVAQWKAQQAAKRPKSAKLLGNDRLREYVQERLSGNVHRPDGTVAAGPQTPPWKGLNKPHRQDRRWATAWSPEQISHRLKADFPEDESMRISHEAIYQSLFIEGRGALKRELVACLRTGRALREPRSRSRNKPQGHVTADVVLSERPAQAADRAVPGHWEGDLIIGTGRSAIGTLVERSSRSTLLVHLPRMEGWGEVPPVKNGPALGGYGAVAMNTALTVSMTKLPEQLRKTLTWDRGKELSGHAQFALDTGTKVFFADPHSPWQRPTNENTNGLLRQYFPKGTDLSRWSAEDLEAVALAINNRPRKILGWKTPAEVFQEQLRSLQQPGVATTG
;
A
#
# COMPACT_ATOMS: atom_id res chain seq x y z
N MET A 1 25.16 1.71 -19.28
CA MET A 1 25.09 0.49 -18.42
C MET A 1 24.04 0.60 -17.32
N GLN A 2 24.26 1.28 -16.18
CA GLN A 2 23.27 1.32 -15.07
C GLN A 2 21.87 1.83 -15.46
N ARG A 3 21.76 2.88 -16.30
CA ARG A 3 20.46 3.37 -16.78
C ARG A 3 19.69 2.31 -17.57
N GLN A 4 20.39 1.60 -18.46
CA GLN A 4 19.81 0.52 -19.26
C GLN A 4 19.38 -0.67 -18.39
N PHE A 5 20.19 -1.02 -17.39
CA PHE A 5 19.84 -2.04 -16.40
C PHE A 5 18.51 -1.70 -15.73
N TRP A 6 18.36 -0.47 -15.22
CA TRP A 6 17.12 -0.05 -14.57
C TRP A 6 15.91 0.08 -15.53
N ARG A 7 16.13 0.36 -16.81
CA ARG A 7 15.06 0.29 -17.83
C ARG A 7 14.55 -1.13 -18.02
N LEU A 8 15.45 -2.11 -18.15
CA LEU A 8 15.07 -3.53 -18.23
C LEU A 8 14.38 -4.02 -16.96
N ILE A 9 14.86 -3.60 -15.78
CA ILE A 9 14.17 -3.89 -14.52
C ILE A 9 12.75 -3.31 -14.53
N ALA A 10 12.54 -2.10 -15.06
CA ALA A 10 11.22 -1.47 -15.15
C ALA A 10 10.26 -2.23 -16.08
N THR A 11 10.75 -2.89 -17.14
CA THR A 11 9.92 -3.73 -18.02
C THR A 11 9.56 -5.08 -17.39
N GLY A 12 10.23 -5.45 -16.29
CA GLY A 12 9.88 -6.61 -15.47
C GLY A 12 10.86 -7.78 -15.59
N VAL A 13 11.82 -7.68 -16.49
CA VAL A 13 12.92 -8.63 -16.67
C VAL A 13 13.66 -8.85 -15.36
N THR A 14 14.13 -10.07 -15.07
CA THR A 14 14.81 -10.40 -13.81
C THR A 14 16.14 -9.66 -13.65
N THR A 15 16.67 -9.60 -12.43
CA THR A 15 17.97 -8.98 -12.19
C THR A 15 19.11 -9.71 -12.92
N ALA A 16 19.00 -11.03 -13.12
CA ALA A 16 19.97 -11.82 -13.85
C ALA A 16 19.99 -11.49 -15.34
N GLU A 17 18.82 -11.55 -15.98
CA GLU A 17 18.66 -11.20 -17.39
C GLU A 17 19.05 -9.74 -17.66
N ALA A 18 18.65 -8.82 -16.79
CA ALA A 18 19.03 -7.40 -16.92
C ALA A 18 20.54 -7.18 -16.76
N SER A 19 21.22 -7.99 -15.93
CA SER A 19 22.69 -7.94 -15.77
C SER A 19 23.39 -8.44 -17.03
N LEU A 20 22.93 -9.59 -17.53
CA LEU A 20 23.45 -10.20 -18.76
C LEU A 20 23.30 -9.24 -19.96
N ALA A 21 22.12 -8.66 -20.14
CA ALA A 21 21.81 -7.76 -21.23
C ALA A 21 22.62 -6.45 -21.23
N VAL A 22 23.15 -6.02 -20.09
CA VAL A 22 24.03 -4.83 -20.01
C VAL A 22 25.51 -5.17 -19.89
N GLY A 23 25.87 -6.46 -19.99
CA GLY A 23 27.25 -6.93 -19.94
C GLY A 23 27.91 -6.86 -18.56
N VAL A 24 27.16 -7.07 -17.48
CA VAL A 24 27.72 -7.17 -16.11
C VAL A 24 27.41 -8.51 -15.47
N SER A 25 28.26 -8.92 -14.52
CA SER A 25 28.02 -10.13 -13.75
C SER A 25 26.77 -10.00 -12.87
N TRP A 26 26.06 -11.12 -12.68
CA TRP A 26 24.88 -11.17 -11.81
C TRP A 26 25.12 -10.59 -10.40
N PRO A 27 26.24 -10.88 -9.70
CA PRO A 27 26.50 -10.28 -8.38
C PRO A 27 26.54 -8.75 -8.39
N VAL A 28 27.04 -8.14 -9.47
CA VAL A 28 27.10 -6.67 -9.63
C VAL A 28 25.70 -6.09 -9.79
N GLY A 29 24.89 -6.64 -10.69
CA GLY A 29 23.51 -6.19 -10.89
C GLY A 29 22.63 -6.44 -9.66
N ALA A 30 22.82 -7.56 -8.96
CA ALA A 30 22.15 -7.83 -7.68
C ALA A 30 22.50 -6.79 -6.62
N ARG A 31 23.77 -6.38 -6.54
CA ARG A 31 24.22 -5.31 -5.62
C ARG A 31 23.59 -3.97 -5.98
N TRP A 32 23.59 -3.60 -7.27
CA TRP A 32 22.92 -2.37 -7.73
C TRP A 32 21.44 -2.35 -7.35
N PHE A 33 20.74 -3.46 -7.57
CA PHE A 33 19.32 -3.58 -7.22
C PHE A 33 19.09 -3.45 -5.70
N ARG A 34 19.88 -4.15 -4.87
CA ARG A 34 19.72 -4.13 -3.41
C ARG A 34 20.08 -2.78 -2.77
N HIS A 35 21.18 -2.15 -3.19
CA HIS A 35 21.61 -0.85 -2.68
C HIS A 35 20.58 0.25 -2.98
N ALA A 36 19.94 0.19 -4.15
CA ALA A 36 18.90 1.15 -4.50
C ALA A 36 17.49 0.75 -4.02
N GLY A 37 17.38 -0.28 -3.18
CA GLY A 37 16.11 -0.75 -2.64
C GLY A 37 15.12 -1.26 -3.67
N GLY A 38 15.59 -1.74 -4.83
CA GLY A 38 14.76 -2.16 -5.95
C GLY A 38 14.18 -1.02 -6.78
N MET A 39 14.72 0.19 -6.66
CA MET A 39 14.27 1.37 -7.41
C MET A 39 15.40 2.04 -8.17
N PRO A 40 15.14 2.68 -9.31
CA PRO A 40 16.15 3.43 -10.01
C PRO A 40 16.60 4.64 -9.16
N PRO A 41 17.88 4.74 -8.75
CA PRO A 41 18.37 5.91 -8.03
C PRO A 41 18.62 7.10 -8.98
N ILE A 42 18.53 6.86 -10.29
CA ILE A 42 18.79 7.82 -11.37
C ILE A 42 17.55 8.00 -12.24
N SER A 43 17.43 9.14 -12.90
CA SER A 43 16.42 9.34 -13.93
C SER A 43 16.63 8.37 -15.10
N LEU A 44 15.53 7.75 -15.55
CA LEU A 44 15.50 6.85 -16.71
C LEU A 44 15.15 7.57 -18.02
N ALA A 45 14.73 8.83 -17.94
CA ALA A 45 14.44 9.66 -19.11
C ALA A 45 15.69 9.79 -20.00
N GLU A 46 15.49 9.78 -21.31
CA GLU A 46 16.56 10.11 -22.23
C GLU A 46 17.01 11.57 -22.03
N PRO A 47 18.30 11.87 -22.16
CA PRO A 47 18.75 13.25 -22.27
C PRO A 47 17.98 13.91 -23.42
N SER A 48 17.36 15.05 -23.16
CA SER A 48 16.74 15.86 -24.22
C SER A 48 17.75 16.12 -25.34
N GLY A 49 17.30 16.33 -26.58
CA GLY A 49 18.17 16.60 -27.75
C GLY A 49 19.17 17.75 -27.57
N ARG A 50 19.05 18.58 -26.53
CA ARG A 50 20.07 19.53 -26.06
C ARG A 50 21.42 18.89 -25.64
N TYR A 51 21.43 17.63 -25.19
CA TYR A 51 22.62 16.95 -24.68
C TYR A 51 23.13 15.93 -25.69
N LEU A 52 24.45 15.75 -25.77
CA LEU A 52 25.05 14.71 -26.60
C LEU A 52 24.60 13.31 -26.13
N THR A 53 24.34 12.40 -27.06
CA THR A 53 24.08 10.98 -26.81
C THR A 53 25.39 10.24 -26.53
N PHE A 54 25.31 8.92 -26.26
CA PHE A 54 26.53 8.11 -26.14
C PHE A 54 27.18 7.89 -27.52
N GLU A 55 26.37 7.59 -28.53
CA GLU A 55 26.79 7.42 -29.92
C GLU A 55 27.49 8.68 -30.46
N GLU A 56 26.92 9.87 -30.23
CA GLU A 56 27.58 11.13 -30.58
C GLU A 56 28.93 11.30 -29.86
N ARG A 57 29.08 10.79 -28.63
CA ARG A 57 30.36 10.81 -27.92
C ARG A 57 31.36 9.81 -28.47
N GLU A 58 30.92 8.65 -28.97
CA GLU A 58 31.76 7.69 -29.68
C GLU A 58 32.27 8.30 -30.98
N GLU A 59 31.40 8.95 -31.74
CA GLU A 59 31.76 9.63 -32.98
C GLU A 59 32.73 10.80 -32.73
N ILE A 60 32.52 11.60 -31.67
CA ILE A 60 33.51 12.61 -31.24
C ILE A 60 34.88 11.97 -30.96
N ALA A 61 34.91 10.80 -30.32
CA ALA A 61 36.16 10.12 -29.98
C ALA A 61 36.89 9.62 -31.23
N ILE A 62 36.17 9.04 -32.19
CA ILE A 62 36.71 8.58 -33.48
C ILE A 62 37.26 9.76 -34.27
N LEU A 63 36.46 10.79 -34.50
CA LEU A 63 36.87 11.96 -35.27
C LEU A 63 38.04 12.70 -34.61
N ARG A 64 38.11 12.70 -33.27
CA ARG A 64 39.25 13.26 -32.55
C ARG A 64 40.52 12.44 -32.72
N ALA A 65 40.41 11.10 -32.76
CA ALA A 65 41.54 10.22 -33.06
C ALA A 65 42.04 10.39 -34.50
N MET A 66 41.14 10.75 -35.43
CA MET A 66 41.49 11.15 -36.80
C MET A 66 42.00 12.61 -36.91
N SER A 67 42.35 13.25 -35.79
CA SER A 67 42.87 14.63 -35.73
C SER A 67 41.93 15.71 -36.29
N LYS A 68 40.62 15.46 -36.35
CA LYS A 68 39.65 16.46 -36.80
C LYS A 68 39.49 17.60 -35.79
N GLY A 69 39.26 18.80 -36.32
CA GLY A 69 39.04 20.01 -35.54
C GLY A 69 37.61 20.11 -34.97
N VAL A 70 37.42 20.91 -33.91
CA VAL A 70 36.11 21.07 -33.23
C VAL A 70 34.98 21.46 -34.19
N ARG A 71 35.24 22.35 -35.15
CA ARG A 71 34.24 22.82 -36.13
C ARG A 71 33.88 21.74 -37.15
N GLU A 72 34.81 20.86 -37.49
CA GLU A 72 34.57 19.74 -38.41
C GLU A 72 33.72 18.66 -37.74
N ILE A 73 34.07 18.30 -36.50
CA ILE A 73 33.30 17.38 -35.67
C ILE A 73 31.87 17.89 -35.48
N ALA A 74 31.72 19.18 -35.21
CA ALA A 74 30.43 19.84 -35.05
C ALA A 74 29.56 19.73 -36.33
N ARG A 75 30.16 19.95 -37.51
CA ARG A 75 29.46 19.83 -38.80
C ARG A 75 29.05 18.38 -39.08
N ALA A 76 29.94 17.42 -38.83
CA ALA A 76 29.67 16.00 -39.02
C ALA A 76 28.49 15.51 -38.16
N LEU A 77 28.35 16.04 -36.95
CA LEU A 77 27.30 15.68 -36.00
C LEU A 77 26.04 16.56 -36.06
N GLY A 78 26.02 17.60 -36.89
CA GLY A 78 24.93 18.58 -36.90
C GLY A 78 24.76 19.33 -35.57
N ARG A 79 25.86 19.58 -34.85
CA ARG A 79 25.87 20.23 -33.53
C ARG A 79 26.57 21.58 -33.56
N ASP A 80 26.25 22.44 -32.59
CA ASP A 80 26.96 23.69 -32.38
C ASP A 80 28.43 23.44 -31.99
N PRO A 81 29.43 24.11 -32.61
CA PRO A 81 30.84 23.97 -32.26
C PRO A 81 31.15 24.24 -30.78
N GLY A 82 30.40 25.14 -30.13
CA GLY A 82 30.50 25.40 -28.70
C GLY A 82 30.07 24.21 -27.84
N THR A 83 29.18 23.35 -28.32
CA THR A 83 28.80 22.09 -27.65
C THR A 83 29.95 21.09 -27.66
N ILE A 84 30.57 20.87 -28.81
CA ILE A 84 31.73 19.96 -28.96
C ILE A 84 32.93 20.49 -28.15
N SER A 85 33.21 21.80 -28.23
CA SER A 85 34.29 22.42 -27.45
C SER A 85 34.11 22.22 -25.94
N ARG A 86 32.89 22.45 -25.42
CA ARG A 86 32.59 22.28 -23.99
C ARG A 86 32.65 20.82 -23.56
N GLU A 87 32.21 19.89 -24.39
CA GLU A 87 32.30 18.45 -24.13
C GLU A 87 33.77 18.02 -23.98
N LEU A 88 34.60 18.30 -24.99
CA LEU A 88 36.02 17.93 -24.98
C LEU A 88 36.76 18.56 -23.79
N ARG A 89 36.47 19.82 -23.46
CA ARG A 89 37.10 20.52 -22.32
C ARG A 89 36.71 19.92 -20.97
N ARG A 90 35.41 19.65 -20.75
CA ARG A 90 34.88 19.26 -19.43
C ARG A 90 35.01 17.76 -19.15
N ASN A 91 34.92 16.94 -20.19
CA ASN A 91 34.70 15.50 -20.06
C ASN A 91 35.87 14.62 -20.52
N ALA A 92 36.94 15.18 -21.09
CA ALA A 92 38.18 14.44 -21.32
C ALA A 92 38.81 13.97 -19.99
N ALA A 93 39.50 12.83 -20.02
CA ALA A 93 40.15 12.24 -18.85
C ALA A 93 41.67 12.43 -18.94
N THR A 94 42.33 12.61 -17.80
CA THR A 94 43.79 12.62 -17.75
C THR A 94 44.27 11.21 -17.47
N ARG A 95 45.10 10.65 -18.36
CA ARG A 95 45.78 9.37 -18.16
C ARG A 95 47.26 9.55 -18.45
N SER A 96 48.11 9.17 -17.50
CA SER A 96 49.57 9.30 -17.62
C SER A 96 50.01 10.73 -18.01
N GLY A 97 49.37 11.74 -17.42
CA GLY A 97 49.67 13.16 -17.68
C GLY A 97 49.13 13.73 -19.01
N LYS A 98 48.52 12.93 -19.89
CA LYS A 98 47.94 13.38 -21.16
C LYS A 98 46.42 13.40 -21.11
N GLN A 99 45.82 14.43 -21.71
CA GLN A 99 44.36 14.56 -21.81
C GLN A 99 43.85 13.73 -22.98
N GLU A 100 43.22 12.59 -22.68
CA GLU A 100 42.67 11.65 -23.66
C GLU A 100 41.14 11.69 -23.58
N TYR A 101 40.48 11.88 -24.73
CA TYR A 101 39.02 11.85 -24.79
C TYR A 101 38.54 10.43 -25.06
N ARG A 102 37.82 9.84 -24.10
CA ARG A 102 37.17 8.54 -24.23
C ARG A 102 35.67 8.69 -24.03
N ALA A 103 34.89 8.22 -25.00
CA ALA A 103 33.44 8.33 -25.00
C ALA A 103 32.80 7.77 -23.71
N THR A 104 33.28 6.62 -23.23
CA THR A 104 32.78 5.96 -22.00
C THR A 104 33.02 6.80 -20.74
N VAL A 105 34.20 7.38 -20.59
CA VAL A 105 34.54 8.24 -19.43
C VAL A 105 33.82 9.58 -19.53
N ALA A 106 33.76 10.16 -20.73
CA ALA A 106 33.06 11.40 -20.97
C ALA A 106 31.56 11.28 -20.68
N GLN A 107 30.95 10.17 -21.11
CA GLN A 107 29.57 9.81 -20.79
C GLN A 107 29.37 9.65 -19.28
N TRP A 108 30.28 8.97 -18.58
CA TRP A 108 30.20 8.83 -17.12
C TRP A 108 30.28 10.19 -16.41
N LYS A 109 31.23 11.06 -16.77
CA LYS A 109 31.38 12.41 -16.20
C LYS A 109 30.14 13.27 -16.45
N ALA A 110 29.62 13.26 -17.69
CA ALA A 110 28.39 13.95 -18.05
C ALA A 110 27.19 13.45 -17.22
N GLN A 111 27.07 12.13 -17.02
CA GLN A 111 26.04 11.53 -16.18
C GLN A 111 26.20 11.90 -14.70
N GLN A 112 27.43 11.95 -14.17
CA GLN A 112 27.66 12.41 -12.79
C GLN A 112 27.28 13.88 -12.61
N ALA A 113 27.72 14.76 -13.51
CA ALA A 113 27.40 16.19 -13.45
C ALA A 113 25.89 16.47 -13.61
N ALA A 114 25.20 15.64 -14.41
CA ALA A 114 23.75 15.72 -14.59
C ALA A 114 22.94 15.33 -13.35
N LYS A 115 23.53 14.61 -12.37
CA LYS A 115 22.80 14.16 -11.18
C LYS A 115 22.21 15.29 -10.35
N ARG A 116 22.78 16.52 -10.42
CA ARG A 116 22.36 17.75 -9.70
C ARG A 116 21.54 17.42 -8.44
N PRO A 117 22.16 16.77 -7.43
CA PRO A 117 21.43 16.24 -6.29
C PRO A 117 20.78 17.41 -5.55
N LYS A 118 19.45 17.42 -5.51
CA LYS A 118 18.68 18.32 -4.64
C LYS A 118 18.52 17.64 -3.29
N SER A 119 18.57 18.42 -2.21
CA SER A 119 18.17 17.91 -0.89
C SER A 119 16.76 17.33 -0.98
N ALA A 120 16.55 16.15 -0.40
CA ALA A 120 15.23 15.52 -0.40
C ALA A 120 14.25 16.40 0.40
N LYS A 121 13.02 16.56 -0.08
CA LYS A 121 12.03 17.45 0.58
C LYS A 121 11.79 17.11 2.06
N LEU A 122 11.82 15.82 2.41
CA LEU A 122 11.68 15.35 3.79
C LEU A 122 12.90 15.66 4.68
N LEU A 123 14.09 15.91 4.11
CA LEU A 123 15.25 16.39 4.89
C LEU A 123 15.13 17.88 5.21
N GLY A 124 14.58 18.68 4.29
CA GLY A 124 14.45 20.12 4.45
C GLY A 124 13.15 20.59 5.10
N ASN A 125 12.20 19.70 5.40
CA ASN A 125 10.93 20.04 6.03
C ASN A 125 10.60 19.02 7.12
N ASP A 126 10.85 19.41 8.37
CA ASP A 126 10.70 18.57 9.56
C ASP A 126 9.24 18.24 9.83
N ARG A 127 8.35 19.23 9.74
CA ARG A 127 6.89 19.05 9.91
C ARG A 127 6.33 18.03 8.94
N LEU A 128 6.72 18.10 7.66
CA LEU A 128 6.31 17.13 6.66
C LEU A 128 6.88 15.74 6.98
N ARG A 129 8.15 15.65 7.39
CA ARG A 129 8.78 14.39 7.77
C ARG A 129 8.07 13.73 8.96
N GLU A 130 7.76 14.50 9.99
CA GLU A 130 7.02 14.04 11.17
C GLU A 130 5.65 13.52 10.80
N TYR A 131 4.87 14.29 10.02
CA TYR A 131 3.57 13.85 9.52
C TYR A 131 3.68 12.53 8.74
N VAL A 132 4.65 12.40 7.82
CA VAL A 132 4.85 11.16 7.06
C VAL A 132 5.21 10.00 7.98
N GLN A 133 6.10 10.20 8.96
CA GLN A 133 6.47 9.15 9.93
C GLN A 133 5.29 8.73 10.80
N GLU A 134 4.51 9.68 11.30
CA GLU A 134 3.34 9.42 12.14
C GLU A 134 2.26 8.64 11.36
N ARG A 135 1.99 9.00 10.10
CA ARG A 135 1.02 8.26 9.28
C ARG A 135 1.52 6.89 8.82
N LEU A 136 2.83 6.67 8.73
CA LEU A 136 3.41 5.35 8.43
C LEU A 136 3.44 4.44 9.66
N SER A 137 3.97 4.92 10.77
CA SER A 137 4.38 4.12 11.93
C SER A 137 3.91 4.64 13.28
N GLY A 138 2.99 5.60 13.29
CA GLY A 138 2.35 6.08 14.52
C GLY A 138 1.64 4.96 15.26
N ASN A 139 1.47 5.14 16.56
CA ASN A 139 0.85 4.15 17.42
C ASN A 139 -0.63 3.97 17.09
N VAL A 140 -1.16 2.78 17.40
CA VAL A 140 -2.60 2.56 17.42
C VAL A 140 -3.10 3.00 18.78
N HIS A 141 -4.17 3.80 18.80
CA HIS A 141 -4.76 4.34 20.02
C HIS A 141 -6.14 3.72 20.24
N ARG A 142 -6.47 3.50 21.50
CA ARG A 142 -7.83 3.18 21.96
C ARG A 142 -8.70 4.45 21.92
N PRO A 143 -10.03 4.33 22.02
CA PRO A 143 -10.93 5.49 22.04
C PRO A 143 -10.62 6.50 23.17
N ASP A 144 -10.08 6.04 24.29
CA ASP A 144 -9.64 6.87 25.42
C ASP A 144 -8.30 7.59 25.20
N GLY A 145 -7.66 7.39 24.04
CA GLY A 145 -6.36 7.97 23.68
C GLY A 145 -5.15 7.14 24.14
N THR A 146 -5.33 6.11 24.95
CA THR A 146 -4.22 5.25 25.40
C THR A 146 -3.66 4.43 24.24
N VAL A 147 -2.36 4.10 24.29
CA VAL A 147 -1.71 3.32 23.25
C VAL A 147 -2.08 1.84 23.36
N ALA A 148 -2.60 1.26 22.28
CA ALA A 148 -2.73 -0.16 22.10
C ALA A 148 -1.40 -0.73 21.59
N ALA A 149 -0.59 -1.28 22.50
CA ALA A 149 0.78 -1.72 22.21
C ALA A 149 0.87 -2.78 21.10
N GLY A 150 -0.15 -3.64 20.98
CA GLY A 150 -0.16 -4.77 20.06
C GLY A 150 0.90 -5.82 20.42
N PRO A 151 1.28 -6.69 19.47
CA PRO A 151 2.21 -7.78 19.75
C PRO A 151 3.66 -7.29 19.78
N GLN A 152 4.47 -7.91 20.64
CA GLN A 152 5.92 -7.71 20.62
C GLN A 152 6.51 -8.37 19.37
N THR A 153 7.25 -7.60 18.57
CA THR A 153 7.84 -8.10 17.32
C THR A 153 9.34 -7.98 17.32
N PRO A 154 10.07 -8.94 16.73
CA PRO A 154 11.52 -8.87 16.64
C PRO A 154 11.95 -7.66 15.79
N PRO A 155 13.17 -7.13 16.03
CA PRO A 155 13.70 -6.03 15.24
C PRO A 155 13.81 -6.41 13.76
N TRP A 156 13.63 -5.41 12.88
CA TRP A 156 13.64 -5.63 11.44
C TRP A 156 15.05 -6.01 10.94
N LYS A 157 15.20 -7.21 10.40
CA LYS A 157 16.49 -7.77 9.93
C LYS A 157 16.80 -7.48 8.46
N GLY A 158 16.17 -6.47 7.84
CA GLY A 158 16.37 -6.21 6.41
C GLY A 158 15.57 -7.12 5.46
N LEU A 159 14.68 -7.96 6.00
CA LEU A 159 13.89 -8.94 5.25
C LEU A 159 12.44 -8.50 5.05
N ASN A 160 11.73 -9.20 4.16
CA ASN A 160 10.29 -8.99 4.02
C ASN A 160 9.58 -9.27 5.36
N LYS A 161 8.49 -8.54 5.61
CA LYS A 161 7.67 -8.79 6.80
C LYS A 161 7.16 -10.23 6.82
N PRO A 162 7.04 -10.85 8.00
CA PRO A 162 6.61 -12.23 8.10
C PRO A 162 5.17 -12.38 7.61
N HIS A 163 4.90 -13.42 6.80
CA HIS A 163 3.55 -13.64 6.28
C HIS A 163 2.60 -14.22 7.34
N ARG A 164 3.13 -15.10 8.22
CA ARG A 164 2.35 -15.84 9.23
C ARG A 164 2.83 -15.67 10.68
N GLN A 165 3.33 -14.49 11.01
CA GLN A 165 3.77 -14.16 12.38
C GLN A 165 3.37 -12.73 12.69
N ASP A 166 3.47 -12.38 13.97
CA ASP A 166 3.12 -11.08 14.51
C ASP A 166 3.82 -9.93 13.82
N ARG A 167 3.09 -8.81 13.78
CA ARG A 167 3.51 -7.56 13.15
C ARG A 167 3.16 -6.43 14.09
N ARG A 168 4.08 -5.46 14.19
CA ARG A 168 3.86 -4.24 14.94
C ARG A 168 2.57 -3.56 14.45
N TRP A 169 1.73 -3.19 15.40
CA TRP A 169 0.57 -2.34 15.13
C TRP A 169 1.03 -0.90 14.87
N ALA A 170 0.48 -0.32 13.83
CA ALA A 170 0.77 1.06 13.43
C ALA A 170 -0.43 1.66 12.69
N THR A 171 -0.46 2.98 12.55
CA THR A 171 -1.35 3.70 11.62
C THR A 171 -1.29 3.12 10.20
N ALA A 172 -0.08 2.76 9.73
CA ALA A 172 0.17 1.95 8.55
C ALA A 172 -0.42 2.51 7.24
N TRP A 173 -0.52 3.84 7.09
CA TRP A 173 -0.98 4.45 5.85
C TRP A 173 0.01 4.17 4.71
N SER A 174 -0.49 4.05 3.48
CA SER A 174 0.38 3.94 2.32
C SER A 174 0.94 5.31 1.94
N PRO A 175 2.12 5.37 1.29
CA PRO A 175 2.62 6.61 0.71
C PRO A 175 1.63 7.33 -0.20
N GLU A 176 0.80 6.61 -0.95
CA GLU A 176 -0.28 7.19 -1.79
C GLU A 176 -1.34 7.87 -0.91
N GLN A 177 -1.80 7.18 0.14
CA GLN A 177 -2.76 7.72 1.12
C GLN A 177 -2.24 9.01 1.76
N ILE A 178 -0.97 9.01 2.20
CA ILE A 178 -0.33 10.17 2.84
C ILE A 178 -0.23 11.34 1.87
N SER A 179 0.29 11.11 0.66
CA SER A 179 0.49 12.13 -0.38
C SER A 179 -0.82 12.85 -0.76
N HIS A 180 -1.92 12.10 -0.86
CA HIS A 180 -3.22 12.69 -1.17
C HIS A 180 -3.87 13.35 0.04
N ARG A 181 -3.72 12.75 1.24
CA ARG A 181 -4.34 13.31 2.45
C ARG A 181 -3.73 14.64 2.87
N LEU A 182 -2.43 14.84 2.66
CA LEU A 182 -1.74 16.11 2.93
C LEU A 182 -2.41 17.33 2.27
N LYS A 183 -3.06 17.14 1.11
CA LYS A 183 -3.78 18.23 0.43
C LYS A 183 -5.05 18.65 1.17
N ALA A 184 -5.72 17.71 1.84
CA ALA A 184 -6.93 17.97 2.60
C ALA A 184 -6.59 18.51 3.99
N ASP A 185 -5.57 17.95 4.64
CA ASP A 185 -5.15 18.36 5.99
C ASP A 185 -4.45 19.73 5.98
N PHE A 186 -3.81 20.11 4.88
CA PHE A 186 -3.07 21.37 4.73
C PHE A 186 -3.38 22.04 3.39
N PRO A 187 -4.61 22.52 3.15
CA PRO A 187 -5.02 23.02 1.83
C PRO A 187 -4.18 24.21 1.35
N GLU A 188 -3.83 25.12 2.25
CA GLU A 188 -3.10 26.37 1.94
C GLU A 188 -1.56 26.24 2.05
N ASP A 189 -1.03 25.12 2.54
CA ASP A 189 0.42 24.94 2.75
C ASP A 189 1.03 24.05 1.65
N GLU A 190 1.60 24.69 0.62
CA GLU A 190 2.30 23.99 -0.47
C GLU A 190 3.58 23.28 0.00
N SER A 191 4.18 23.72 1.12
CA SER A 191 5.35 23.07 1.69
C SER A 191 5.02 21.64 2.14
N MET A 192 3.75 21.36 2.47
CA MET A 192 3.25 20.04 2.86
C MET A 192 2.94 19.12 1.67
N ARG A 193 3.26 19.50 0.42
CA ARG A 193 3.03 18.66 -0.77
C ARG A 193 4.21 17.71 -1.03
N ILE A 194 3.96 16.42 -1.12
CA ILE A 194 4.98 15.45 -1.56
C ILE A 194 4.34 14.37 -2.42
N SER A 195 5.05 13.89 -3.43
CA SER A 195 4.58 12.73 -4.21
C SER A 195 4.79 11.45 -3.41
N HIS A 196 3.87 10.50 -3.54
CA HIS A 196 4.02 9.18 -2.92
C HIS A 196 5.27 8.44 -3.40
N GLU A 197 5.73 8.71 -4.63
CA GLU A 197 6.98 8.18 -5.17
C GLU A 197 8.19 8.74 -4.42
N ALA A 198 8.19 10.02 -4.03
CA ALA A 198 9.26 10.59 -3.21
C ALA A 198 9.32 9.96 -1.81
N ILE A 199 8.16 9.68 -1.20
CA ILE A 199 8.10 8.94 0.08
C ILE A 199 8.68 7.52 -0.11
N TYR A 200 8.28 6.80 -1.17
CA TYR A 200 8.88 5.49 -1.48
C TYR A 200 10.39 5.58 -1.67
N GLN A 201 10.87 6.59 -2.39
CA GLN A 201 12.29 6.87 -2.61
C GLN A 201 13.06 7.05 -1.30
N SER A 202 12.51 7.78 -0.32
CA SER A 202 13.10 7.91 1.01
C SER A 202 13.08 6.62 1.83
N LEU A 203 12.11 5.73 1.62
CA LEU A 203 12.04 4.44 2.34
C LEU A 203 13.00 3.38 1.80
N PHE A 204 13.19 3.32 0.47
CA PHE A 204 13.90 2.22 -0.18
C PHE A 204 15.30 2.58 -0.65
N ILE A 205 15.57 3.81 -1.11
CA ILE A 205 16.91 4.18 -1.62
C ILE A 205 17.80 4.58 -0.45
N GLU A 206 18.80 3.75 -0.19
CA GLU A 206 19.84 4.02 0.79
C GLU A 206 20.63 5.29 0.40
N GLY A 207 20.77 6.23 1.32
CA GLY A 207 21.47 7.52 1.10
C GLY A 207 20.60 8.68 0.62
N ARG A 208 19.30 8.50 0.28
CA ARG A 208 18.38 9.65 0.08
C ARG A 208 17.93 10.30 1.38
N GLY A 209 18.06 9.58 2.51
CA GLY A 209 17.80 10.08 3.85
C GLY A 209 16.33 10.40 4.17
N ALA A 210 16.14 10.94 5.37
CA ALA A 210 14.89 11.39 6.02
C ALA A 210 14.00 10.34 6.67
N LEU A 211 13.94 9.09 6.19
CA LEU A 211 13.13 8.05 6.80
C LEU A 211 13.97 6.83 7.14
N LYS A 212 13.72 6.20 8.29
CA LYS A 212 14.36 4.93 8.65
C LYS A 212 13.85 3.83 7.72
N ARG A 213 14.77 3.00 7.21
CA ARG A 213 14.44 1.90 6.27
C ARG A 213 13.47 0.87 6.87
N GLU A 214 13.51 0.68 8.19
CA GLU A 214 12.61 -0.23 8.92
C GLU A 214 11.12 0.10 8.77
N LEU A 215 10.77 1.37 8.46
CA LEU A 215 9.39 1.81 8.25
C LEU A 215 8.71 1.11 7.06
N VAL A 216 9.49 0.46 6.19
CA VAL A 216 8.99 -0.42 5.13
C VAL A 216 8.14 -1.57 5.70
N ALA A 217 8.39 -2.04 6.94
CA ALA A 217 7.58 -3.07 7.58
C ALA A 217 6.13 -2.63 7.84
N CYS A 218 5.87 -1.32 7.98
CA CYS A 218 4.52 -0.75 8.13
C CYS A 218 3.74 -0.70 6.80
N LEU A 219 4.38 -0.95 5.66
CA LEU A 219 3.71 -0.98 4.37
C LEU A 219 2.85 -2.25 4.19
N ARG A 220 1.75 -2.14 3.43
CA ARG A 220 0.80 -3.24 3.19
C ARG A 220 1.47 -4.52 2.67
N THR A 221 2.43 -4.43 1.76
CA THR A 221 3.17 -5.60 1.25
C THR A 221 4.39 -5.93 2.11
N GLY A 222 4.94 -4.95 2.84
CA GLY A 222 6.09 -5.08 3.75
C GLY A 222 7.32 -5.70 3.12
N ARG A 223 7.55 -5.41 1.83
CA ARG A 223 8.68 -5.94 1.07
C ARG A 223 9.92 -5.12 1.38
N ALA A 224 11.04 -5.75 1.73
CA ALA A 224 12.30 -5.06 2.00
C ALA A 224 12.89 -4.35 0.78
N LEU A 225 12.58 -4.83 -0.42
CA LEU A 225 12.93 -4.22 -1.69
C LEU A 225 11.66 -3.96 -2.49
N ARG A 226 11.64 -2.87 -3.24
CA ARG A 226 10.56 -2.61 -4.16
C ARG A 226 10.64 -3.58 -5.33
N GLU A 227 9.49 -4.08 -5.74
CA GLU A 227 9.37 -4.89 -6.95
C GLU A 227 8.87 -4.02 -8.11
N PRO A 228 9.41 -4.18 -9.32
CA PRO A 228 8.87 -3.53 -10.51
C PRO A 228 7.39 -3.87 -10.71
N ARG A 229 6.60 -2.87 -11.10
CA ARG A 229 5.14 -3.01 -11.32
C ARG A 229 4.80 -4.07 -12.37
N SER A 230 5.61 -4.18 -13.42
CA SER A 230 5.51 -5.20 -14.48
C SER A 230 5.59 -6.63 -13.94
N ARG A 231 6.55 -6.93 -13.04
CA ARG A 231 6.64 -8.25 -12.39
C ARG A 231 5.39 -8.58 -11.57
N SER A 232 4.80 -7.57 -10.92
CA SER A 232 3.56 -7.77 -10.16
C SER A 232 2.33 -7.99 -11.05
N ARG A 233 2.34 -7.50 -12.30
CA ARG A 233 1.27 -7.67 -13.29
C ARG A 233 1.34 -9.00 -14.04
N ASN A 234 2.53 -9.57 -14.19
CA ASN A 234 2.74 -10.86 -14.87
C ASN A 234 2.34 -12.08 -14.02
N LYS A 235 1.69 -11.87 -12.87
CA LYS A 235 1.05 -12.98 -12.16
C LYS A 235 -0.28 -13.27 -12.84
N PRO A 236 -0.58 -14.52 -13.23
CA PRO A 236 -1.89 -14.86 -13.74
C PRO A 236 -2.93 -14.46 -12.68
N GLN A 237 -3.80 -13.51 -13.03
CA GLN A 237 -4.97 -13.25 -12.21
C GLN A 237 -5.91 -14.43 -12.40
N GLY A 238 -6.39 -15.02 -11.30
CA GLY A 238 -7.44 -16.01 -11.37
C GLY A 238 -8.60 -15.44 -12.18
N HIS A 239 -9.04 -16.20 -13.19
CA HIS A 239 -10.14 -15.81 -14.06
C HIS A 239 -11.38 -15.53 -13.21
N VAL A 240 -11.94 -14.33 -13.32
CA VAL A 240 -13.30 -14.04 -12.87
C VAL A 240 -14.21 -14.59 -13.97
N THR A 241 -14.90 -15.69 -13.71
CA THR A 241 -15.95 -16.21 -14.59
C THR A 241 -17.09 -15.19 -14.66
N ALA A 242 -17.60 -14.95 -15.88
CA ALA A 242 -18.55 -13.88 -16.18
C ALA A 242 -19.98 -14.14 -15.69
N ASP A 243 -20.25 -15.32 -15.16
CA ASP A 243 -21.60 -15.74 -14.80
C ASP A 243 -21.73 -15.86 -13.29
N VAL A 244 -22.63 -15.06 -12.69
CA VAL A 244 -23.64 -15.42 -11.66
C VAL A 244 -24.32 -14.13 -11.19
N VAL A 245 -25.62 -14.02 -11.49
CA VAL A 245 -26.47 -12.85 -11.26
C VAL A 245 -27.09 -12.89 -9.86
N LEU A 246 -27.03 -11.74 -9.18
CA LEU A 246 -27.48 -11.46 -7.81
C LEU A 246 -28.99 -11.11 -7.79
N SER A 247 -29.90 -12.08 -7.98
CA SER A 247 -31.30 -11.82 -8.34
C SER A 247 -32.23 -11.30 -7.22
N GLU A 248 -31.84 -11.33 -5.94
CA GLU A 248 -32.77 -11.02 -4.84
C GLU A 248 -32.42 -9.77 -4.00
N ARG A 249 -31.35 -9.06 -4.35
CA ARG A 249 -30.93 -7.86 -3.60
C ARG A 249 -31.60 -6.59 -4.15
N PRO A 250 -32.03 -5.64 -3.30
CA PRO A 250 -32.51 -4.34 -3.78
C PRO A 250 -31.43 -3.62 -4.61
N ALA A 251 -31.81 -3.06 -5.77
CA ALA A 251 -30.90 -2.35 -6.68
C ALA A 251 -30.14 -1.20 -6.00
N GLN A 252 -30.77 -0.54 -5.02
CA GLN A 252 -30.21 0.54 -4.18
C GLN A 252 -28.98 0.11 -3.37
N ALA A 253 -28.75 -1.19 -3.19
CA ALA A 253 -27.53 -1.65 -2.54
C ALA A 253 -26.38 -1.81 -3.54
N ALA A 254 -26.62 -2.01 -4.83
CA ALA A 254 -25.56 -2.26 -5.81
C ALA A 254 -24.65 -1.03 -6.05
N ASP A 255 -25.25 0.16 -6.03
CA ASP A 255 -24.58 1.44 -6.31
C ASP A 255 -23.71 1.96 -5.15
N ARG A 256 -23.82 1.35 -3.94
CA ARG A 256 -23.11 1.75 -2.72
C ARG A 256 -23.42 3.19 -2.26
N ALA A 257 -24.49 3.80 -2.78
CA ALA A 257 -24.87 5.16 -2.47
C ALA A 257 -25.64 5.26 -1.15
N VAL A 258 -26.46 4.25 -0.85
CA VAL A 258 -27.32 4.24 0.34
C VAL A 258 -26.56 3.73 1.57
N PRO A 259 -26.50 4.51 2.67
CA PRO A 259 -25.93 4.05 3.94
C PRO A 259 -26.74 2.92 4.58
N GLY A 260 -26.05 2.10 5.36
CA GLY A 260 -26.65 1.09 6.23
C GLY A 260 -26.77 -0.31 5.61
N HIS A 261 -26.09 -0.52 4.48
CA HIS A 261 -25.89 -1.85 3.92
C HIS A 261 -24.51 -2.35 4.32
N TRP A 262 -24.44 -3.52 4.97
CA TRP A 262 -23.22 -4.08 5.53
C TRP A 262 -22.82 -5.36 4.79
N GLU A 263 -21.50 -5.56 4.65
CA GLU A 263 -20.90 -6.84 4.25
C GLU A 263 -20.18 -7.43 5.45
N GLY A 264 -20.49 -8.69 5.76
CA GLY A 264 -19.94 -9.40 6.89
C GLY A 264 -19.09 -10.61 6.50
N ASP A 265 -18.06 -10.90 7.30
CA ASP A 265 -17.17 -12.05 7.11
C ASP A 265 -16.43 -12.41 8.41
N LEU A 266 -15.76 -13.57 8.44
CA LEU A 266 -14.88 -13.98 9.53
C LEU A 266 -13.42 -13.94 9.11
N ILE A 267 -12.57 -13.30 9.92
CA ILE A 267 -11.14 -13.54 9.85
C ILE A 267 -10.76 -14.65 10.83
N ILE A 268 -10.31 -15.78 10.28
CA ILE A 268 -9.89 -16.95 11.08
C ILE A 268 -8.40 -16.86 11.43
N GLY A 269 -8.08 -17.28 12.66
CA GLY A 269 -6.75 -17.44 13.23
C GLY A 269 -6.40 -18.90 13.54
N THR A 270 -5.31 -19.13 14.27
CA THR A 270 -4.95 -20.47 14.77
C THR A 270 -5.81 -20.88 15.95
N GLY A 271 -5.85 -22.18 16.25
CA GLY A 271 -6.59 -22.67 17.41
C GLY A 271 -8.08 -22.34 17.35
N ARG A 272 -8.67 -22.33 16.14
CA ARG A 272 -10.08 -22.01 15.90
C ARG A 272 -10.50 -20.67 16.55
N SER A 273 -9.60 -19.69 16.57
CA SER A 273 -9.96 -18.31 16.94
C SER A 273 -10.50 -17.57 15.72
N ALA A 274 -11.39 -16.62 15.95
CA ALA A 274 -11.99 -15.82 14.88
C ALA A 274 -12.29 -14.40 15.38
N ILE A 275 -12.38 -13.46 14.43
CA ILE A 275 -12.95 -12.12 14.65
C ILE A 275 -14.00 -11.91 13.56
N GLY A 276 -15.19 -11.46 13.95
CA GLY A 276 -16.21 -11.02 13.00
C GLY A 276 -15.87 -9.66 12.43
N THR A 277 -16.11 -9.48 11.14
CA THR A 277 -15.83 -8.23 10.44
C THR A 277 -17.12 -7.75 9.78
N LEU A 278 -17.51 -6.51 10.05
CA LEU A 278 -18.65 -5.85 9.44
C LEU A 278 -18.14 -4.61 8.72
N VAL A 279 -18.46 -4.46 7.44
CA VAL A 279 -18.02 -3.31 6.64
C VAL A 279 -19.22 -2.66 5.98
N GLU A 280 -19.47 -1.40 6.31
CA GLU A 280 -20.54 -0.60 5.72
C GLU A 280 -20.18 -0.24 4.27
N ARG A 281 -21.12 -0.44 3.34
CA ARG A 281 -20.84 -0.42 1.91
C ARG A 281 -20.77 0.97 1.30
N SER A 282 -21.18 2.02 1.99
CA SER A 282 -21.05 3.39 1.47
C SER A 282 -19.76 4.03 1.99
N SER A 283 -19.65 4.21 3.31
CA SER A 283 -18.55 4.79 4.07
C SER A 283 -17.32 3.90 4.20
N ARG A 284 -17.44 2.57 4.04
CA ARG A 284 -16.38 1.60 4.38
C ARG A 284 -16.03 1.54 5.87
N SER A 285 -16.90 2.09 6.72
CA SER A 285 -16.74 2.00 8.17
C SER A 285 -16.74 0.54 8.57
N THR A 286 -15.74 0.16 9.36
CA THR A 286 -15.45 -1.22 9.75
C THR A 286 -15.70 -1.38 11.23
N LEU A 287 -16.49 -2.39 11.60
CA LEU A 287 -16.63 -2.85 12.97
C LEU A 287 -15.99 -4.24 13.10
N LEU A 288 -15.31 -4.45 14.22
CA LEU A 288 -14.73 -5.74 14.59
C LEU A 288 -15.52 -6.33 15.74
N VAL A 289 -16.03 -7.53 15.54
CA VAL A 289 -16.86 -8.26 16.50
C VAL A 289 -15.94 -9.22 17.26
N HIS A 290 -15.81 -8.98 18.56
CA HIS A 290 -15.02 -9.82 19.45
C HIS A 290 -15.75 -11.15 19.69
N LEU A 291 -15.05 -12.26 19.44
CA LEU A 291 -15.58 -13.62 19.56
C LEU A 291 -14.67 -14.43 20.51
N PRO A 292 -14.82 -14.23 21.85
CA PRO A 292 -14.01 -14.94 22.82
C PRO A 292 -14.35 -16.43 22.86
N ARG A 293 -13.38 -17.24 23.28
CA ARG A 293 -13.62 -18.66 23.56
C ARG A 293 -14.65 -18.80 24.67
N MET A 294 -15.49 -19.82 24.57
CA MET A 294 -16.49 -20.15 25.58
C MET A 294 -15.86 -21.00 26.69
N GLU A 295 -16.53 -21.07 27.82
CA GLU A 295 -16.16 -21.93 28.95
C GLU A 295 -16.01 -23.40 28.51
N GLY A 296 -15.03 -24.11 29.07
CA GLY A 296 -14.69 -25.49 28.69
C GLY A 296 -13.85 -25.65 27.41
N TRP A 297 -13.46 -24.55 26.73
CA TRP A 297 -12.57 -24.62 25.57
C TRP A 297 -11.18 -25.16 25.95
N GLY A 298 -10.79 -26.27 25.34
CA GLY A 298 -9.48 -26.91 25.57
C GLY A 298 -9.45 -27.86 26.77
N GLU A 299 -10.49 -27.82 27.62
CA GLU A 299 -10.71 -28.78 28.71
C GLU A 299 -11.47 -30.00 28.19
N VAL A 300 -12.50 -29.79 27.36
CA VAL A 300 -13.29 -30.85 26.76
C VAL A 300 -12.79 -31.14 25.33
N PRO A 301 -12.46 -32.40 24.99
CA PRO A 301 -12.12 -32.78 23.62
C PRO A 301 -13.25 -32.44 22.64
N PRO A 302 -12.95 -31.93 21.43
CA PRO A 302 -13.99 -31.61 20.46
C PRO A 302 -14.73 -32.88 20.01
N VAL A 303 -16.04 -32.94 20.24
CA VAL A 303 -16.91 -34.00 19.72
C VAL A 303 -17.64 -33.53 18.46
N LYS A 304 -17.89 -34.45 17.52
CA LYS A 304 -18.65 -34.16 16.30
C LYS A 304 -20.07 -33.71 16.68
N ASN A 305 -20.51 -32.55 16.16
CA ASN A 305 -21.78 -31.89 16.52
C ASN A 305 -21.89 -31.44 17.99
N GLY A 306 -20.77 -31.38 18.73
CA GLY A 306 -20.74 -30.80 20.07
C GLY A 306 -20.88 -29.28 20.08
N PRO A 307 -20.98 -28.67 21.27
CA PRO A 307 -21.05 -27.22 21.42
C PRO A 307 -19.84 -26.54 20.77
N ALA A 308 -20.10 -25.47 20.03
CA ALA A 308 -19.08 -24.72 19.32
C ALA A 308 -18.36 -23.76 20.28
N LEU A 309 -17.49 -24.31 21.14
CA LEU A 309 -16.81 -23.57 22.21
C LEU A 309 -15.73 -22.58 21.71
N GLY A 310 -15.43 -22.56 20.41
CA GLY A 310 -14.41 -21.71 19.80
C GLY A 310 -14.79 -20.23 19.70
N GLY A 311 -15.99 -19.84 20.13
CA GLY A 311 -16.45 -18.44 20.17
C GLY A 311 -17.17 -17.95 18.92
N TYR A 312 -17.05 -18.65 17.79
CA TYR A 312 -17.70 -18.30 16.52
C TYR A 312 -18.81 -19.28 16.10
N GLY A 313 -19.31 -20.08 17.05
CA GLY A 313 -20.52 -20.89 16.83
C GLY A 313 -21.75 -20.03 16.59
N ALA A 314 -22.81 -20.62 16.01
CA ALA A 314 -24.00 -19.88 15.61
C ALA A 314 -24.63 -19.01 16.71
N VAL A 315 -24.72 -19.52 17.94
CA VAL A 315 -25.30 -18.79 19.08
C VAL A 315 -24.39 -17.63 19.47
N ALA A 316 -23.11 -17.90 19.78
CA ALA A 316 -22.15 -16.88 20.19
C ALA A 316 -21.98 -15.77 19.14
N MET A 317 -21.94 -16.16 17.85
CA MET A 317 -21.83 -15.24 16.73
C MET A 317 -23.06 -14.33 16.62
N ASN A 318 -24.28 -14.87 16.68
CA ASN A 318 -25.50 -14.07 16.63
C ASN A 318 -25.58 -13.11 17.82
N THR A 319 -25.29 -13.57 19.03
CA THR A 319 -25.27 -12.69 20.22
C THR A 319 -24.29 -11.53 20.05
N ALA A 320 -23.05 -11.81 19.63
CA ALA A 320 -22.03 -10.79 19.44
C ALA A 320 -22.36 -9.82 18.29
N LEU A 321 -22.94 -10.32 17.20
CA LEU A 321 -23.43 -9.51 16.09
C LEU A 321 -24.59 -8.62 16.49
N THR A 322 -25.58 -9.14 17.21
CA THR A 322 -26.72 -8.37 17.72
C THR A 322 -26.22 -7.23 18.60
N VAL A 323 -25.35 -7.49 19.57
CA VAL A 323 -24.73 -6.46 20.43
C VAL A 323 -23.98 -5.40 19.62
N SER A 324 -23.28 -5.80 18.56
CA SER A 324 -22.52 -4.85 17.73
C SER A 324 -23.44 -3.98 16.87
N MET A 325 -24.50 -4.58 16.31
CA MET A 325 -25.43 -3.88 15.42
C MET A 325 -26.36 -2.96 16.18
N THR A 326 -26.88 -3.35 17.35
CA THR A 326 -27.81 -2.52 18.14
C THR A 326 -27.20 -1.21 18.65
N LYS A 327 -25.87 -1.10 18.70
CA LYS A 327 -25.16 0.17 18.97
C LYS A 327 -25.36 1.22 17.86
N LEU A 328 -25.72 0.80 16.66
CA LEU A 328 -25.94 1.70 15.52
C LEU A 328 -27.38 2.22 15.51
N PRO A 329 -27.63 3.43 14.97
CA PRO A 329 -28.98 3.89 14.68
C PRO A 329 -29.71 2.93 13.73
N GLU A 330 -31.00 2.70 13.94
CA GLU A 330 -31.82 1.77 13.15
C GLU A 330 -31.76 2.07 11.64
N GLN A 331 -31.71 3.36 11.28
CA GLN A 331 -31.62 3.84 9.90
C GLN A 331 -30.33 3.37 9.18
N LEU A 332 -29.28 3.03 9.94
CA LEU A 332 -28.02 2.50 9.44
C LEU A 332 -27.92 0.97 9.51
N ARG A 333 -28.99 0.25 9.87
CA ARG A 333 -28.99 -1.22 9.98
C ARG A 333 -29.89 -1.88 8.94
N LYS A 334 -29.87 -1.41 7.69
CA LYS A 334 -30.82 -1.86 6.67
C LYS A 334 -30.65 -3.32 6.30
N THR A 335 -29.44 -3.71 5.90
CA THR A 335 -29.16 -5.08 5.44
C THR A 335 -27.78 -5.56 5.82
N LEU A 336 -27.61 -6.86 6.05
CA LEU A 336 -26.33 -7.54 6.23
C LEU A 336 -26.17 -8.62 5.16
N THR A 337 -25.08 -8.61 4.42
CA THR A 337 -24.71 -9.69 3.48
C THR A 337 -23.61 -10.55 4.09
N TRP A 338 -23.84 -11.86 4.25
CA TRP A 338 -22.90 -12.82 4.85
C TRP A 338 -22.58 -13.99 3.91
N ASP A 339 -21.56 -14.79 4.23
CA ASP A 339 -21.31 -16.09 3.58
C ASP A 339 -22.33 -17.15 4.03
N ARG A 340 -22.53 -18.25 3.29
CA ARG A 340 -23.39 -19.39 3.71
C ARG A 340 -22.76 -20.26 4.80
N GLY A 341 -21.99 -19.65 5.69
CA GLY A 341 -21.39 -20.30 6.84
C GLY A 341 -22.44 -20.72 7.88
N LYS A 342 -22.16 -21.81 8.60
CA LYS A 342 -23.05 -22.31 9.67
C LYS A 342 -23.13 -21.35 10.87
N GLU A 343 -22.18 -20.43 10.95
CA GLU A 343 -22.05 -19.42 12.01
C GLU A 343 -23.21 -18.41 12.02
N LEU A 344 -23.96 -18.27 10.92
CA LEU A 344 -25.12 -17.39 10.84
C LEU A 344 -26.44 -18.17 10.64
N SER A 345 -26.50 -19.43 11.09
CA SER A 345 -27.74 -20.22 10.99
C SER A 345 -28.91 -19.60 11.76
N GLY A 346 -28.65 -18.91 12.89
CA GLY A 346 -29.65 -18.14 13.64
C GLY A 346 -29.99 -16.74 13.10
N HIS A 347 -29.71 -16.46 11.83
CA HIS A 347 -29.96 -15.15 11.18
C HIS A 347 -31.41 -14.65 11.30
N ALA A 348 -32.40 -15.55 11.38
CA ALA A 348 -33.80 -15.17 11.55
C ALA A 348 -34.03 -14.43 12.87
N GLN A 349 -33.46 -14.93 13.98
CA GLN A 349 -33.54 -14.26 15.28
C GLN A 349 -32.77 -12.94 15.26
N PHE A 350 -31.57 -12.93 14.69
CA PHE A 350 -30.78 -11.70 14.53
C PHE A 350 -31.54 -10.61 13.74
N ALA A 351 -32.27 -10.99 12.68
CA ALA A 351 -33.05 -10.05 11.89
C ALA A 351 -34.22 -9.45 12.70
N LEU A 352 -34.88 -10.27 13.52
CA LEU A 352 -35.94 -9.82 14.44
C LEU A 352 -35.39 -8.87 15.51
N ASP A 353 -34.29 -9.24 16.16
CA ASP A 353 -33.71 -8.48 17.28
C ASP A 353 -33.12 -7.13 16.85
N THR A 354 -32.60 -7.05 15.62
CA THR A 354 -31.85 -5.87 15.15
C THR A 354 -32.60 -5.01 14.13
N GLY A 355 -33.66 -5.54 13.51
CA GLY A 355 -34.31 -4.97 12.32
C GLY A 355 -33.50 -5.13 11.02
N THR A 356 -32.35 -5.83 11.07
CA THR A 356 -31.43 -5.94 9.93
C THR A 356 -31.79 -7.12 9.05
N LYS A 357 -32.14 -6.88 7.78
CA LYS A 357 -32.40 -7.97 6.82
C LYS A 357 -31.11 -8.68 6.43
N VAL A 358 -31.05 -10.00 6.59
CA VAL A 358 -29.87 -10.81 6.24
C VAL A 358 -29.99 -11.41 4.86
N PHE A 359 -28.92 -11.33 4.08
CA PHE A 359 -28.78 -11.95 2.76
C PHE A 359 -27.51 -12.80 2.73
N PHE A 360 -27.53 -13.88 1.95
CA PHE A 360 -26.38 -14.77 1.81
C PHE A 360 -25.76 -14.68 0.42
N ALA A 361 -24.44 -14.58 0.38
CA ALA A 361 -23.67 -14.73 -0.85
C ALA A 361 -23.73 -16.17 -1.35
N ASP A 362 -23.59 -16.37 -2.66
CA ASP A 362 -23.56 -17.70 -3.25
C ASP A 362 -22.25 -18.43 -2.90
N PRO A 363 -22.29 -19.77 -2.78
CA PRO A 363 -21.08 -20.57 -2.59
C PRO A 363 -20.05 -20.25 -3.67
N HIS A 364 -18.77 -20.20 -3.27
CA HIS A 364 -17.64 -19.93 -4.16
C HIS A 364 -17.70 -18.58 -4.89
N SER A 365 -18.49 -17.61 -4.40
CA SER A 365 -18.67 -16.30 -5.03
C SER A 365 -18.15 -15.12 -4.17
N PRO A 366 -16.83 -15.09 -3.83
CA PRO A 366 -16.26 -14.04 -2.98
C PRO A 366 -16.41 -12.63 -3.56
N TRP A 367 -16.52 -12.50 -4.89
CA TRP A 367 -16.73 -11.23 -5.59
C TRP A 367 -18.06 -10.54 -5.24
N GLN A 368 -19.01 -11.25 -4.63
CA GLN A 368 -20.26 -10.67 -4.12
C GLN A 368 -20.06 -9.89 -2.80
N ARG A 369 -18.91 -10.03 -2.14
CA ARG A 369 -18.50 -9.28 -0.93
C ARG A 369 -17.12 -8.59 -1.10
N PRO A 370 -16.93 -7.79 -2.16
CA PRO A 370 -15.61 -7.28 -2.54
C PRO A 370 -15.09 -6.21 -1.57
N THR A 371 -15.99 -5.55 -0.82
CA THR A 371 -15.59 -4.54 0.16
C THR A 371 -14.95 -5.23 1.36
N ASN A 372 -15.63 -6.26 1.86
CA ASN A 372 -15.17 -7.01 3.01
C ASN A 372 -13.84 -7.72 2.70
N GLU A 373 -13.68 -8.36 1.53
CA GLU A 373 -12.42 -9.00 1.14
C GLU A 373 -11.23 -8.03 1.16
N ASN A 374 -11.41 -6.83 0.58
CA ASN A 374 -10.36 -5.81 0.59
C ASN A 374 -10.06 -5.31 2.01
N THR A 375 -11.07 -5.10 2.85
CA THR A 375 -10.90 -4.69 4.25
C THR A 375 -10.22 -5.78 5.07
N ASN A 376 -10.58 -7.04 4.90
CA ASN A 376 -9.92 -8.18 5.52
C ASN A 376 -8.44 -8.25 5.12
N GLY A 377 -8.13 -7.98 3.85
CA GLY A 377 -6.75 -7.83 3.38
C GLY A 377 -5.97 -6.71 4.09
N LEU A 378 -6.63 -5.66 4.58
CA LEU A 378 -6.02 -4.61 5.40
C LEU A 378 -5.89 -5.03 6.86
N LEU A 379 -6.93 -5.64 7.43
CA LEU A 379 -6.94 -6.17 8.80
C LEU A 379 -5.82 -7.19 9.01
N ARG A 380 -5.42 -7.95 7.98
CA ARG A 380 -4.26 -8.85 8.04
C ARG A 380 -2.93 -8.13 8.30
N GLN A 381 -2.85 -6.79 8.29
CA GLN A 381 -1.69 -6.05 8.80
C GLN A 381 -1.58 -6.12 10.33
N TYR A 382 -2.72 -6.17 11.03
CA TYR A 382 -2.84 -6.24 12.49
C TYR A 382 -3.05 -7.69 12.98
N PHE A 383 -3.76 -8.50 12.18
CA PHE A 383 -4.14 -9.88 12.47
C PHE A 383 -3.62 -10.85 11.39
N PRO A 384 -2.29 -11.09 11.30
CA PRO A 384 -1.71 -11.98 10.30
C PRO A 384 -2.35 -13.37 10.29
N LYS A 385 -2.29 -14.07 9.16
CA LYS A 385 -2.69 -15.49 9.13
C LYS A 385 -1.72 -16.28 10.03
N GLY A 386 -2.16 -17.36 10.67
CA GLY A 386 -1.25 -18.18 11.48
C GLY A 386 -0.92 -17.63 12.86
N THR A 387 -1.66 -16.63 13.35
CA THR A 387 -1.60 -16.15 14.74
C THR A 387 -2.90 -16.49 15.47
N ASP A 388 -2.84 -16.64 16.79
CA ASP A 388 -4.04 -16.80 17.62
C ASP A 388 -4.70 -15.42 17.80
N LEU A 389 -6.00 -15.35 17.50
CA LEU A 389 -6.78 -14.12 17.60
C LEU A 389 -7.49 -13.99 18.94
N SER A 390 -7.61 -15.07 19.73
CA SER A 390 -8.31 -15.01 21.02
C SER A 390 -7.55 -14.26 22.11
N ARG A 391 -6.29 -13.89 21.85
CA ARG A 391 -5.46 -13.09 22.76
C ARG A 391 -5.79 -11.60 22.76
N TRP A 392 -6.63 -11.14 21.83
CA TRP A 392 -6.97 -9.73 21.68
C TRP A 392 -8.31 -9.45 22.34
N SER A 393 -8.36 -8.41 23.18
CA SER A 393 -9.58 -8.01 23.85
C SER A 393 -10.52 -7.23 22.92
N ALA A 394 -11.75 -6.96 23.37
CA ALA A 394 -12.67 -6.11 22.63
C ALA A 394 -12.12 -4.69 22.42
N GLU A 395 -11.44 -4.12 23.42
CA GLU A 395 -10.81 -2.80 23.37
C GLU A 395 -9.66 -2.74 22.35
N ASP A 396 -8.88 -3.82 22.26
CA ASP A 396 -7.82 -3.94 21.27
C ASP A 396 -8.38 -3.99 19.84
N LEU A 397 -9.48 -4.72 19.64
CA LEU A 397 -10.18 -4.75 18.34
C LEU A 397 -10.75 -3.37 17.99
N GLU A 398 -11.33 -2.66 18.96
CA GLU A 398 -11.84 -1.32 18.76
C GLU A 398 -10.73 -0.33 18.37
N ALA A 399 -9.55 -0.43 19.00
CA ALA A 399 -8.38 0.37 18.64
C ALA A 399 -7.95 0.14 17.19
N VAL A 400 -7.93 -1.12 16.73
CA VAL A 400 -7.60 -1.46 15.33
C VAL A 400 -8.71 -0.99 14.38
N ALA A 401 -9.97 -1.12 14.75
CA ALA A 401 -11.09 -0.60 13.97
C ALA A 401 -10.98 0.93 13.80
N LEU A 402 -10.66 1.66 14.88
CA LEU A 402 -10.43 3.10 14.86
C LEU A 402 -9.26 3.45 13.92
N ALA A 403 -8.14 2.74 13.98
CA ALA A 403 -7.01 2.97 13.08
C ALA A 403 -7.38 2.75 11.60
N ILE A 404 -8.15 1.70 11.29
CA ILE A 404 -8.60 1.41 9.93
C ILE A 404 -9.66 2.41 9.44
N ASN A 405 -10.54 2.87 10.32
CA ASN A 405 -11.58 3.83 10.00
C ASN A 405 -11.03 5.25 9.86
N ASN A 406 -9.87 5.56 10.45
CA ASN A 406 -9.14 6.80 10.23
C ASN A 406 -8.13 6.70 9.08
N ARG A 407 -8.07 5.59 8.35
CA ARG A 407 -7.17 5.43 7.20
C ARG A 407 -7.86 5.85 5.89
N PRO A 408 -7.37 6.87 5.17
CA PRO A 408 -8.07 7.46 4.03
C PRO A 408 -8.22 6.47 2.87
N ARG A 409 -9.34 6.56 2.14
CA ARG A 409 -9.66 5.64 1.04
C ARG A 409 -9.78 6.39 -0.28
N LYS A 410 -9.09 5.89 -1.30
CA LYS A 410 -9.18 6.44 -2.67
C LYS A 410 -10.62 6.50 -3.20
N ILE A 411 -11.41 5.46 -2.92
CA ILE A 411 -12.82 5.38 -3.33
C ILE A 411 -13.71 6.46 -2.67
N LEU A 412 -13.27 7.02 -1.53
CA LEU A 412 -13.98 8.08 -0.80
C LEU A 412 -13.36 9.45 -1.09
N GLY A 413 -12.67 9.62 -2.22
CA GLY A 413 -11.97 10.88 -2.52
C GLY A 413 -10.87 11.22 -1.52
N TRP A 414 -10.27 10.21 -0.86
CA TRP A 414 -9.27 10.35 0.20
C TRP A 414 -9.80 10.86 1.55
N LYS A 415 -11.12 10.91 1.74
CA LYS A 415 -11.72 10.94 3.08
C LYS A 415 -11.49 9.62 3.81
N THR A 416 -11.55 9.67 5.13
CA THR A 416 -11.52 8.48 5.99
C THR A 416 -12.92 7.87 6.11
N PRO A 417 -13.03 6.55 6.31
CA PRO A 417 -14.31 5.93 6.62
C PRO A 417 -15.03 6.57 7.81
N ALA A 418 -14.29 6.98 8.83
CA ALA A 418 -14.83 7.67 10.01
C ALA A 418 -15.47 9.02 9.63
N GLU A 419 -14.83 9.82 8.78
CA GLU A 419 -15.39 11.10 8.31
C GLU A 419 -16.70 10.89 7.54
N VAL A 420 -16.70 9.97 6.57
CA VAL A 420 -17.90 9.70 5.77
C VAL A 420 -19.03 9.13 6.62
N PHE A 421 -18.71 8.23 7.56
CA PHE A 421 -19.70 7.67 8.47
C PHE A 421 -20.26 8.73 9.43
N GLN A 422 -19.43 9.65 9.91
CA GLN A 422 -19.87 10.77 10.74
C GLN A 422 -20.76 11.75 9.97
N GLU A 423 -20.46 12.03 8.69
CA GLU A 423 -21.33 12.80 7.80
C GLU A 423 -22.71 12.15 7.65
N GLN A 424 -22.77 10.82 7.48
CA GLN A 424 -24.01 10.05 7.43
C GLN A 424 -24.80 10.14 8.74
N LEU A 425 -24.13 9.99 9.89
CA LEU A 425 -24.76 10.11 11.20
C LEU A 425 -25.37 11.51 11.42
N ARG A 426 -24.65 12.58 11.04
CA ARG A 426 -25.16 13.96 11.13
C ARG A 426 -26.35 14.18 10.21
N SER A 427 -26.32 13.65 9.00
CA SER A 427 -27.44 13.75 8.05
C SER A 427 -28.72 13.05 8.56
N LEU A 428 -28.60 12.04 9.41
CA LEU A 428 -29.76 11.37 10.02
C LEU A 428 -30.34 12.18 11.19
N GLN A 429 -29.52 13.00 11.85
CA GLN A 429 -29.92 13.85 12.97
C GLN A 429 -30.55 15.18 12.53
N GLN A 430 -30.35 15.59 11.27
CA GLN A 430 -31.04 16.73 10.69
C GLN A 430 -32.34 16.22 10.02
N PRO A 431 -33.52 16.35 10.66
CA PRO A 431 -34.77 16.10 9.96
C PRO A 431 -34.83 17.01 8.74
N GLY A 432 -35.16 16.45 7.57
CA GLY A 432 -35.21 17.20 6.32
C GLY A 432 -36.01 18.48 6.52
N VAL A 433 -35.35 19.63 6.38
CA VAL A 433 -36.04 20.90 6.21
C VAL A 433 -36.74 20.78 4.87
N ALA A 434 -38.02 20.41 4.91
CA ALA A 434 -38.90 20.55 3.77
C ALA A 434 -38.98 22.05 3.48
N THR A 435 -38.17 22.52 2.53
CA THR A 435 -38.34 23.83 1.92
C THR A 435 -39.70 23.79 1.22
N THR A 436 -40.71 24.34 1.88
CA THR A 436 -42.00 24.65 1.25
C THR A 436 -41.73 25.85 0.36
N GLY A 437 -41.64 25.60 -0.95
CA GLY A 437 -41.64 26.61 -2.01
C GLY A 437 -42.90 26.48 -2.83
#